data_AF-A0A1B6FZ79-F1
#
_entry.id   AF-A0A1B6FZ79-F1
#
_cell.length_a   1.000
_cell.length_b   1.000
_cell.length_c   1.000
_cell.angle_alpha   90.00
_cell.angle_beta   90.00
_cell.angle_gamma   90.00
#
_symmetry.space_group_name_H-M   'P 1'
#
loop_
_entity.id
_entity.type
_entity.pdbx_description
1 polymer ?
#
loop_
_entity_poly.entity_id
_entity_poly.type
_entity_poly.pdbx_seq_one_letter_code
_entity_poly.pdbx_strand_id
1 'polypeptide(L)'
;PLGGDTRLLKLWSAWGDAQRDVRLSLRRVADDDSGRGSPASVSRRKKHYRQKQQSQTIHPRRLAQLSKSQNIERLLKLILVQGETIQHQLKRLHDRDDQIDHLEEQKHRTRVGLLGSNYLLETYLGDACREDEEKENDSGVVTEQPSSENTSTPTGEDTKEEDEN
;
A
#
# COMPACT_ATOMS: atom_id res chain seq x y z
N PRO A 1 -48.33 -1.68 -0.48
CA PRO A 1 -47.13 -1.36 0.32
C PRO A 1 -46.03 -2.42 0.15
N LEU A 2 -44.81 -2.01 -0.20
CA LEU A 2 -43.66 -2.92 -0.29
C LEU A 2 -43.39 -3.50 1.11
N GLY A 3 -43.31 -4.83 1.22
CA GLY A 3 -43.05 -5.48 2.51
C GLY A 3 -41.71 -5.05 3.12
N GLY A 4 -41.65 -5.00 4.45
CA GLY A 4 -40.47 -4.54 5.22
C GLY A 4 -39.18 -5.32 4.98
N ASP A 5 -39.24 -6.42 4.23
CA ASP A 5 -38.09 -7.28 3.93
C ASP A 5 -37.38 -6.97 2.60
N THR A 6 -37.83 -5.95 1.86
CA THR A 6 -37.14 -5.58 0.62
C THR A 6 -35.70 -5.12 0.92
N ARG A 7 -34.73 -5.69 0.20
CA ARG A 7 -33.29 -5.37 0.36
C ARG A 7 -33.00 -3.87 0.23
N LEU A 8 -33.82 -3.17 -0.56
CA LEU A 8 -33.78 -1.72 -0.74
C LEU A 8 -34.05 -0.94 0.55
N LEU A 9 -35.04 -1.36 1.34
CA LEU A 9 -35.33 -0.71 2.62
C LEU A 9 -34.20 -0.93 3.64
N LYS A 10 -33.62 -2.13 3.67
CA LYS A 10 -32.45 -2.43 4.51
C LYS A 10 -31.25 -1.58 4.14
N LEU A 11 -30.97 -1.44 2.84
CA LEU A 11 -29.86 -0.60 2.34
C LEU A 11 -30.12 0.89 2.60
N TRP A 12 -31.36 1.34 2.38
CA TRP A 12 -31.77 2.71 2.65
C TRP A 12 -31.56 3.07 4.12
N SER A 13 -32.05 2.24 5.06
CA SER A 13 -31.85 2.47 6.50
C SER A 13 -30.38 2.45 6.94
N ALA A 14 -29.52 1.67 6.29
CA ALA A 14 -28.09 1.61 6.61
C ALA A 14 -27.32 2.89 6.31
N TRP A 15 -27.86 3.81 5.50
CA TRP A 15 -27.20 5.08 5.17
C TRP A 15 -27.37 6.21 6.20
N GLY A 16 -28.26 6.06 7.19
CA GLY A 16 -28.40 7.03 8.29
C GLY A 16 -28.53 8.48 7.81
N ASP A 17 -27.70 9.38 8.35
CA ASP A 17 -27.72 10.81 8.02
C ASP A 17 -27.40 11.14 6.56
N ALA A 18 -26.72 10.24 5.84
CA ALA A 18 -26.36 10.41 4.44
C ALA A 18 -27.53 10.16 3.48
N GLN A 19 -28.70 9.70 3.97
CA GLN A 19 -29.91 9.54 3.14
C GLN A 19 -30.31 10.83 2.43
N ARG A 20 -30.07 11.99 3.05
CA ARG A 20 -30.42 13.31 2.49
C ARG A 20 -29.65 13.65 1.21
N ASP A 21 -28.50 13.00 1.01
CA ASP A 21 -27.60 13.23 -0.11
C ASP A 21 -27.83 12.22 -1.25
N VAL A 22 -28.73 11.24 -1.07
CA VAL A 22 -28.97 10.18 -2.05
C VAL A 22 -30.40 10.20 -2.59
N ARG A 23 -30.51 10.16 -3.92
CA ARG A 23 -31.78 10.11 -4.65
C ARG A 23 -31.89 8.83 -5.47
N LEU A 24 -32.83 7.97 -5.10
CA LEU A 24 -33.15 6.78 -5.88
C LEU A 24 -34.06 7.15 -7.05
N SER A 25 -33.72 6.68 -8.26
CA SER A 25 -34.57 6.83 -9.43
C SER A 25 -34.85 5.46 -10.05
N LEU A 26 -36.11 5.20 -10.37
CA LEU A 26 -36.52 3.98 -11.06
C LEU A 26 -36.47 4.22 -12.55
N ARG A 27 -35.51 3.59 -13.23
CA ARG A 27 -35.48 3.54 -14.70
C ARG A 27 -36.05 2.20 -15.15
N ARG A 28 -37.02 2.23 -16.06
CA ARG A 28 -37.41 1.03 -16.80
C ARG A 28 -36.25 0.68 -17.73
N VAL A 29 -35.63 -0.48 -17.51
CA VAL A 29 -34.77 -1.09 -18.51
C VAL A 29 -35.72 -1.58 -19.59
N ALA A 30 -35.84 -0.83 -20.68
CA ALA A 30 -36.38 -1.39 -21.90
C ALA A 30 -35.35 -2.42 -22.33
N ASP A 31 -35.67 -3.71 -22.16
CA ASP A 31 -35.11 -4.70 -23.06
C ASP A 31 -35.38 -4.17 -24.47
N ASP A 32 -34.32 -3.99 -25.23
CA ASP A 32 -34.33 -3.39 -26.57
C ASP A 32 -35.54 -3.90 -27.34
N ASP A 33 -36.55 -3.04 -27.44
CA ASP A 33 -37.84 -3.39 -27.99
C ASP A 33 -37.61 -3.71 -29.45
N SER A 34 -37.98 -4.95 -29.79
CA SER A 34 -38.58 -5.34 -31.05
C SER A 34 -38.58 -4.20 -32.07
N GLY A 35 -37.76 -4.30 -33.12
CA GLY A 35 -37.68 -3.37 -34.25
C GLY A 35 -39.02 -3.14 -34.97
N ARG A 36 -39.98 -2.53 -34.28
CA ARG A 36 -41.29 -2.09 -34.70
C ARG A 36 -41.22 -0.58 -34.82
N GLY A 37 -40.63 -0.12 -35.92
CA GLY A 37 -40.51 1.30 -36.18
C GLY A 37 -40.03 1.63 -37.59
N SER A 38 -40.88 1.42 -38.60
CA SER A 38 -40.97 2.30 -39.79
C SER A 38 -42.30 2.08 -40.50
N PRO A 39 -43.17 3.10 -40.61
CA PRO A 39 -44.33 3.08 -41.50
C PRO A 39 -43.92 3.53 -42.91
N ALA A 40 -44.69 3.08 -43.91
CA ALA A 40 -44.64 3.46 -45.33
C ALA A 40 -43.62 2.71 -46.22
N SER A 41 -44.10 1.60 -46.79
CA SER A 41 -44.26 1.55 -48.25
C SER A 41 -45.31 0.51 -48.64
N VAL A 42 -46.22 0.93 -49.51
CA VAL A 42 -47.29 0.14 -50.09
C VAL A 42 -46.68 -0.84 -51.09
N SER A 43 -46.76 -2.16 -50.85
CA SER A 43 -46.65 -3.15 -51.93
C SER A 43 -47.41 -4.45 -51.65
N ARG A 44 -48.59 -4.52 -52.27
CA ARG A 44 -49.29 -5.67 -52.87
C ARG A 44 -49.13 -7.06 -52.22
N ARG A 45 -50.26 -7.50 -51.63
CA ARG A 45 -50.85 -8.85 -51.66
C ARG A 45 -49.92 -10.03 -51.99
N LYS A 46 -49.67 -10.88 -50.98
CA LYS A 46 -49.71 -12.35 -51.11
C LYS A 46 -50.16 -12.93 -49.76
N LYS A 47 -51.41 -13.40 -49.70
CA LYS A 47 -51.85 -14.37 -48.69
C LYS A 47 -51.12 -15.67 -49.02
N HIS A 48 -50.23 -16.17 -48.16
CA HIS A 48 -50.02 -17.61 -47.96
C HIS A 48 -49.33 -17.85 -46.61
N TYR A 49 -49.96 -18.76 -45.85
CA TYR A 49 -49.40 -19.57 -44.78
C TYR A 49 -48.97 -18.86 -43.47
N ARG A 50 -49.78 -19.00 -42.42
CA ARG A 50 -49.32 -18.90 -41.02
C ARG A 50 -48.26 -19.97 -40.80
N GLN A 51 -47.01 -19.68 -41.14
CA GLN A 51 -45.88 -20.41 -40.59
C GLN A 51 -45.79 -19.94 -39.14
N LYS A 52 -46.48 -20.69 -38.27
CA LYS A 52 -46.27 -20.66 -36.82
C LYS A 52 -44.76 -20.85 -36.65
N GLN A 53 -44.03 -19.75 -36.47
CA GLN A 53 -42.73 -19.80 -35.82
C GLN A 53 -43.04 -20.43 -34.48
N GLN A 54 -42.81 -21.73 -34.37
CA GLN A 54 -42.71 -22.37 -33.08
C GLN A 54 -41.50 -21.67 -32.46
N SER A 55 -41.77 -20.63 -31.64
CA SER A 55 -40.77 -20.20 -30.69
C SER A 55 -40.50 -21.45 -29.89
N GLN A 56 -39.38 -22.11 -30.18
CA GLN A 56 -38.87 -23.19 -29.36
C GLN A 56 -38.53 -22.51 -28.03
N THR A 57 -39.54 -22.36 -27.18
CA THR A 57 -39.39 -21.82 -25.85
C THR A 57 -38.53 -22.84 -25.13
N ILE A 58 -37.28 -22.45 -24.90
CA ILE A 58 -36.34 -23.28 -24.18
C ILE A 58 -36.97 -23.59 -22.83
N HIS A 59 -37.16 -24.88 -22.55
CA HIS A 59 -37.77 -25.32 -21.30
C HIS A 59 -37.07 -24.64 -20.10
N PRO A 60 -37.80 -24.12 -19.10
CA PRO A 60 -37.24 -23.30 -18.02
C PRO A 60 -36.06 -23.97 -17.29
N ARG A 61 -36.07 -25.30 -17.21
CA ARG A 61 -34.96 -26.10 -16.67
C ARG A 61 -33.67 -25.99 -17.48
N ARG A 62 -33.74 -26.00 -18.82
CA ARG A 62 -32.57 -25.81 -19.70
C ARG A 62 -32.08 -24.37 -19.65
N LEU A 63 -33.00 -23.40 -19.57
CA LEU A 63 -32.64 -21.99 -19.41
C LEU A 63 -31.92 -21.72 -18.08
N ALA A 64 -32.40 -22.31 -16.98
CA ALA A 64 -31.75 -22.23 -15.67
C ALA A 64 -30.39 -22.94 -15.63
N GLN A 65 -30.20 -24.00 -16.43
CA GLN A 65 -28.93 -24.70 -16.53
C GLN A 65 -27.92 -23.89 -17.35
N LEU A 66 -28.37 -23.23 -18.43
CA LEU A 66 -27.55 -22.32 -19.23
C LEU A 66 -27.20 -21.04 -18.47
N SER A 67 -28.10 -20.51 -17.63
CA SER A 67 -27.79 -19.36 -16.78
C SER A 67 -26.77 -19.73 -15.69
N LYS A 68 -26.84 -20.95 -15.13
CA LYS A 68 -25.81 -21.47 -14.22
C LYS A 68 -24.46 -21.61 -14.89
N SER A 69 -24.38 -22.17 -16.10
CA SER A 69 -23.11 -22.28 -16.82
C SER A 69 -22.53 -20.90 -17.15
N GLN A 70 -23.35 -19.95 -17.60
CA GLN A 70 -22.95 -18.56 -17.80
C GLN A 70 -22.43 -17.89 -16.52
N ASN A 71 -23.01 -18.20 -15.36
CA ASN A 71 -22.54 -17.66 -14.08
C ASN A 71 -21.18 -18.24 -13.68
N ILE A 72 -20.96 -19.53 -13.90
CA ILE A 72 -19.67 -20.18 -13.65
C ILE A 72 -18.61 -19.64 -14.62
N GLU A 73 -18.94 -19.48 -15.90
CA GLU A 73 -18.05 -18.87 -16.90
C GLU A 73 -17.68 -17.43 -16.54
N ARG A 74 -18.64 -16.63 -16.07
CA ARG A 74 -18.36 -15.27 -15.58
C ARG A 74 -17.44 -15.28 -14.36
N LEU A 75 -17.67 -16.18 -13.41
CA LEU A 75 -16.81 -16.32 -12.24
C LEU A 75 -15.39 -16.74 -12.63
N LEU A 76 -15.23 -17.69 -13.55
CA LEU A 76 -13.93 -18.11 -14.08
C LEU A 76 -13.19 -16.93 -14.71
N LYS A 77 -13.88 -16.13 -15.55
CA LYS A 77 -13.31 -14.92 -16.15
C LYS A 77 -12.87 -13.91 -15.10
N LEU A 78 -13.67 -13.71 -14.05
CA LEU A 78 -13.30 -12.83 -12.93
C LEU A 78 -12.07 -13.35 -12.20
N ILE A 79 -12.01 -14.64 -11.87
CA ILE A 79 -10.87 -15.26 -11.20
C ILE A 79 -9.60 -15.11 -12.04
N LEU A 80 -9.71 -15.31 -13.36
CA LEU A 80 -8.57 -15.19 -14.26
C LEU A 80 -8.04 -13.75 -14.33
N VAL A 81 -8.93 -12.77 -14.54
CA VAL A 81 -8.57 -11.34 -14.56
C VAL A 81 -8.02 -10.87 -13.20
N GLN A 82 -8.61 -11.34 -12.09
CA GLN A 82 -8.08 -11.07 -10.75
C GLN A 82 -6.71 -11.71 -10.53
N GLY A 83 -6.51 -12.94 -11.00
CA GLY A 83 -5.23 -13.63 -10.96
C GLY A 83 -4.16 -12.83 -11.70
N GLU A 84 -4.45 -12.40 -12.94
CA GLU A 84 -3.58 -11.51 -13.69
C GLU A 84 -3.30 -10.21 -12.91
N THR A 85 -4.32 -9.59 -12.32
CA THR A 85 -4.16 -8.35 -11.54
C THR A 85 -3.21 -8.56 -10.35
N ILE A 86 -3.37 -9.66 -9.60
CA ILE A 86 -2.51 -9.99 -8.45
C ILE A 86 -1.07 -10.22 -8.92
N GLN A 87 -0.87 -10.95 -10.01
CA GLN A 87 0.47 -11.18 -10.57
C GLN A 87 1.14 -9.86 -10.99
N HIS A 88 0.41 -8.96 -11.64
CA HIS A 88 0.92 -7.63 -11.97
C HIS A 88 1.27 -6.81 -10.73
N GLN A 89 0.45 -6.88 -9.67
CA GLN A 89 0.74 -6.20 -8.41
C GLN A 89 1.99 -6.75 -7.72
N LEU A 90 2.15 -8.07 -7.67
CA LEU A 90 3.33 -8.72 -7.10
C LEU A 90 4.60 -8.35 -7.87
N LYS A 91 4.55 -8.39 -9.20
CA LYS A 91 5.68 -7.95 -10.03
C LYS A 91 6.05 -6.49 -9.76
N ARG A 92 5.06 -5.60 -9.71
CA ARG A 92 5.31 -4.19 -9.41
C ARG A 92 5.91 -3.99 -8.02
N LEU A 93 5.51 -4.80 -7.04
CA LEU A 93 6.06 -4.74 -5.69
C LEU A 93 7.53 -5.16 -5.69
N HIS A 94 7.87 -6.27 -6.35
CA HIS A 94 9.26 -6.69 -6.55
C HIS A 94 10.09 -5.60 -7.25
N ASP A 95 9.58 -5.03 -8.35
CA ASP A 95 10.27 -3.94 -9.06
C ASP A 95 10.48 -2.69 -8.18
N ARG A 96 9.63 -2.47 -7.17
CA ARG A 96 9.78 -1.37 -6.20
C ARG A 96 10.79 -1.73 -5.13
N ASP A 97 10.77 -2.95 -4.62
CA ASP A 97 11.75 -3.42 -3.63
C ASP A 97 13.17 -3.37 -4.20
N ASP A 98 13.36 -3.85 -5.44
CA ASP A 98 14.65 -3.74 -6.15
C ASP A 98 15.10 -2.26 -6.29
N GLN A 99 14.15 -1.36 -6.54
CA GLN A 99 14.43 0.06 -6.63
C GLN A 99 14.81 0.67 -5.27
N ILE A 100 14.16 0.24 -4.19
CA ILE A 100 14.47 0.67 -2.83
C ILE A 100 15.90 0.22 -2.50
N ASP A 101 16.23 -1.05 -2.72
CA ASP A 101 17.55 -1.60 -2.45
C ASP A 101 18.64 -0.81 -3.18
N HIS A 102 18.45 -0.52 -4.48
CA HIS A 102 19.42 0.25 -5.25
C HIS A 102 19.63 1.67 -4.71
N LEU A 103 18.53 2.35 -4.37
CA LEU A 103 18.57 3.72 -3.85
C LEU A 103 19.18 3.77 -2.45
N GLU A 104 18.85 2.81 -1.58
CA GLU A 104 19.42 2.68 -0.25
C GLU A 104 20.90 2.38 -0.31
N GLU A 105 21.33 1.48 -1.20
CA GLU A 105 22.73 1.17 -1.40
C GLU A 105 23.50 2.37 -1.95
N GLN A 106 22.96 3.11 -2.93
CA GLN A 106 23.59 4.34 -3.45
C GLN A 106 23.74 5.39 -2.34
N LYS A 107 22.70 5.61 -1.56
CA LYS A 107 22.68 6.56 -0.44
C LYS A 107 23.66 6.13 0.65
N HIS A 108 23.69 4.85 1.00
CA HIS A 108 24.61 4.28 1.98
C HIS A 108 26.07 4.44 1.51
N ARG A 109 26.40 4.02 0.28
CA ARG A 109 27.74 4.19 -0.30
C ARG A 109 28.21 5.63 -0.26
N THR A 110 27.34 6.57 -0.64
CA THR A 110 27.66 8.00 -0.61
C THR A 110 27.98 8.47 0.81
N ARG A 111 27.18 8.08 1.80
CA ARG A 111 27.39 8.47 3.21
C ARG A 111 28.62 7.84 3.81
N VAL A 112 28.88 6.55 3.57
CA VAL A 112 30.10 5.87 4.03
C VAL A 112 31.34 6.51 3.41
N GLY A 113 31.29 6.91 2.14
CA GLY A 113 32.40 7.60 1.49
C GLY A 113 32.70 8.99 2.07
N LEU A 114 31.69 9.70 2.56
CA LEU A 114 31.84 11.05 3.09
C LEU A 114 32.09 11.11 4.61
N LEU A 115 31.35 10.30 5.38
CA LEU A 115 31.32 10.32 6.85
C LEU A 115 31.99 9.07 7.47
N GLY A 116 32.50 8.15 6.66
CA GLY A 116 33.03 6.86 7.15
C GLY A 116 31.93 5.87 7.52
N SER A 117 32.29 4.62 7.83
CA SER A 117 31.33 3.56 8.14
C SER A 117 30.54 3.79 9.44
N ASN A 118 31.09 4.60 10.35
CA ASN A 118 30.50 4.91 11.65
C ASN A 118 29.46 6.05 11.59
N TYR A 119 29.15 6.57 10.40
CA TYR A 119 28.27 7.72 10.21
C TYR A 119 26.91 7.58 10.89
N LEU A 120 26.38 6.35 10.95
CA LEU A 120 25.09 6.10 11.58
C LEU A 120 25.18 6.31 13.10
N LEU A 121 26.20 5.75 13.75
CA LEU A 121 26.40 5.90 15.18
C LEU A 121 26.70 7.36 15.53
N GLU A 122 27.57 8.02 14.76
CA GLU A 122 27.92 9.43 14.97
C GLU A 122 26.72 10.38 14.81
N THR A 123 25.80 10.08 13.88
CA THR A 123 24.59 10.90 13.70
C THR A 123 23.63 10.78 14.88
N TYR A 124 23.52 9.60 15.51
CA TYR A 124 22.53 9.35 16.56
C TYR A 124 23.11 9.43 17.99
N LEU A 125 24.40 9.17 18.17
CA LEU A 125 25.10 9.15 19.46
C LEU A 125 26.26 10.14 19.53
N GLY A 126 26.76 10.65 18.41
CA GLY A 126 27.91 11.57 18.40
C GLY A 126 27.61 12.91 19.08
N ASP A 127 26.37 13.41 19.02
CA ASP A 127 25.96 14.61 19.77
C ASP A 127 25.87 14.35 21.28
N ALA A 128 25.52 13.14 21.71
CA ALA A 128 25.41 12.80 23.13
C ALA A 128 26.77 12.72 23.85
N CYS A 129 27.87 12.53 23.11
CA CYS A 129 29.23 12.55 23.67
C CYS A 129 29.93 13.91 23.55
N ARG A 130 29.39 14.84 22.73
CA ARG A 130 29.99 16.16 22.51
C ARG A 130 29.63 17.18 23.58
N GLU A 131 28.55 16.97 24.32
CA GLU A 131 28.10 17.87 25.39
C GLU A 131 28.98 17.81 26.66
N ASP A 132 29.87 16.82 26.77
CA ASP A 132 30.70 16.60 27.97
C ASP A 132 32.12 17.21 27.86
N GLU A 133 32.60 17.56 26.65
CA GLU A 133 33.95 18.14 26.48
C GLU A 133 34.03 19.66 26.74
N GLU A 134 32.89 20.37 26.82
CA GLU A 134 32.90 21.82 27.08
C GLU A 134 32.86 22.20 28.57
N LYS A 135 32.73 21.22 29.49
CA LYS A 135 32.67 21.47 30.94
C LYS A 135 33.98 21.25 31.70
N GLU A 136 35.09 21.00 31.02
CA GLU A 136 36.41 20.75 31.64
C GLU A 136 37.38 21.95 31.55
N ASN A 137 36.86 23.20 31.59
CA ASN A 137 37.71 24.41 31.60
C ASN A 137 37.44 25.37 32.78
N ASP A 138 36.83 24.90 33.88
CA ASP A 138 36.68 25.69 35.11
C ASP A 138 36.96 24.83 36.35
N SER A 139 38.10 24.14 36.35
CA SER A 139 38.68 23.66 37.61
C SER A 139 39.38 24.85 38.28
N GLY A 140 38.61 25.62 39.04
CA GLY A 140 39.08 26.69 39.91
C GLY A 140 39.98 26.15 41.02
N VAL A 141 41.24 25.89 40.69
CA VAL A 141 42.33 25.75 41.67
C VAL A 141 42.75 27.16 42.10
N VAL A 142 42.18 27.62 43.21
CA VAL A 142 42.66 28.79 43.96
C VAL A 142 43.91 28.37 44.71
N THR A 143 45.06 28.90 44.29
CA THR A 143 46.32 28.86 45.05
C THR A 143 46.18 29.67 46.34
N GLU A 144 46.27 29.00 47.48
CA GLU A 144 46.63 29.63 48.74
C GLU A 144 47.75 28.84 49.43
N GLN A 145 48.96 29.40 49.37
CA GLN A 145 50.06 29.07 50.28
C GLN A 145 49.73 29.60 51.68
N PRO A 146 50.12 28.87 52.74
CA PRO A 146 51.27 29.38 53.49
C PRO A 146 52.25 28.31 54.04
N SER A 147 53.53 28.69 53.99
CA SER A 147 54.61 28.49 54.98
C SER A 147 54.90 27.11 55.62
N SER A 148 56.05 26.57 55.18
CA SER A 148 57.20 26.05 55.96
C SER A 148 57.01 25.09 57.14
N GLU A 149 57.57 23.87 57.03
CA GLU A 149 58.67 23.38 57.90
C GLU A 149 59.23 22.01 57.45
N ASN A 150 60.54 22.02 57.17
CA ASN A 150 61.57 20.98 57.16
C ASN A 150 61.20 19.51 57.51
N THR A 151 61.68 18.55 56.70
CA THR A 151 62.76 17.61 57.10
C THR A 151 63.26 16.81 55.89
N SER A 152 64.57 16.78 55.75
CA SER A 152 65.34 16.15 54.69
C SER A 152 65.24 14.62 54.68
N THR A 153 65.33 14.01 53.49
CA THR A 153 66.06 12.74 53.27
C THR A 153 66.44 12.62 51.78
N PRO A 154 67.72 12.70 51.42
CA PRO A 154 68.23 12.45 50.07
C PRO A 154 68.76 11.01 49.92
N THR A 155 69.18 10.66 48.70
CA THR A 155 69.93 9.46 48.23
C THR A 155 69.05 8.32 47.69
N GLY A 156 69.29 7.71 46.53
CA GLY A 156 70.32 7.78 45.46
C GLY A 156 69.71 7.09 44.21
N GLU A 157 69.91 7.60 42.99
CA GLU A 157 70.95 7.21 42.01
C GLU A 157 71.00 5.72 41.60
N ASP A 158 71.21 5.52 40.28
CA ASP A 158 71.51 4.31 39.48
C ASP A 158 70.32 3.42 39.02
N THR A 159 70.22 2.89 37.78
CA THR A 159 71.00 2.84 36.51
C THR A 159 70.02 2.29 35.43
N LYS A 160 69.88 2.88 34.24
CA LYS A 160 70.51 2.55 32.94
C LYS A 160 70.12 1.20 32.27
N GLU A 161 69.78 1.32 30.97
CA GLU A 161 69.98 0.38 29.84
C GLU A 161 69.05 -0.86 29.71
N GLU A 162 68.31 -0.96 28.61
CA GLU A 162 68.61 -1.72 27.37
C GLU A 162 68.60 -3.25 27.66
N ASP A 163 67.88 -4.11 26.95
CA ASP A 163 68.02 -4.34 25.51
C ASP A 163 66.94 -5.30 24.97
N GLU A 164 66.80 -5.31 23.65
CA GLU A 164 66.02 -6.23 22.82
C GLU A 164 66.42 -7.71 23.01
N ASN A 165 65.42 -8.63 23.03
CA ASN A 165 65.18 -9.67 22.01
C ASN A 165 64.00 -10.59 22.41
#